data_AF-A0A9Q4KTI5-F1
#
_entry.id   AF-A0A9Q4KTI5-F1
#
_cell.length_a   1.000
_cell.length_b   1.000
_cell.length_c   1.000
_cell.angle_alpha   90.00
_cell.angle_beta   90.00
_cell.angle_gamma   90.00
#
_symmetry.space_group_name_H-M   'P 1'
#
loop_
_entity.id
_entity.type
_entity.pdbx_description
1 polymer ?
#
loop_
_entity_poly.entity_id
_entity_poly.type
_entity_poly.pdbx_seq_one_letter_code
_entity_poly.pdbx_strand_id
1 'polypeptide(L)' 'MKELTKDTLITGLWKNESVDGKTMLIGRIGSNLNAVVVENPNFIEGSTQPNFLLYFFNGKQEKIKSHKFTK' A
#
# COMPACT_ATOMS: atom_id res chain seq x y z
N MET A 1 18.50 -4.46 28.24
CA MET A 1 18.37 -5.11 26.92
C MET A 1 17.98 -4.00 25.95
N LYS A 2 18.81 -3.65 24.95
CA LYS A 2 18.44 -2.62 23.97
C LYS A 2 17.24 -3.14 23.19
N GLU A 3 16.09 -2.48 23.31
CA GLU A 3 14.95 -2.73 22.44
C GLU A 3 15.42 -2.51 21.01
N LEU A 4 15.55 -3.60 20.24
CA LEU A 4 15.56 -3.51 18.80
C LEU A 4 14.24 -2.82 18.43
N THR A 5 14.31 -1.56 18.01
CA THR A 5 13.32 -1.00 17.10
C THR A 5 13.24 -1.98 15.95
N LYS A 6 12.23 -2.85 15.98
CA LYS A 6 12.00 -3.84 14.93
C LYS A 6 11.70 -3.05 13.67
N ASP A 7 12.74 -2.80 12.89
CA ASP A 7 12.63 -2.41 11.49
C ASP A 7 11.58 -3.32 10.89
N THR A 8 10.39 -2.78 10.68
CA THR A 8 9.23 -3.61 10.41
C THR A 8 9.32 -4.00 8.94
N LEU A 9 9.94 -5.14 8.69
CA LEU A 9 10.16 -5.66 7.34
C LEU A 9 8.81 -5.94 6.66
N ILE A 10 8.75 -5.61 5.37
CA ILE A 10 7.69 -6.10 4.49
C ILE A 10 7.93 -7.61 4.34
N THR A 11 7.03 -8.41 4.91
CA THR A 11 7.13 -9.88 4.97
C THR A 11 6.50 -10.57 3.76
N GLY A 12 5.81 -9.82 2.91
CA GLY A 12 5.32 -10.28 1.61
C GLY A 12 4.86 -9.10 0.77
N LEU A 13 5.00 -9.20 -0.55
CA LEU A 13 4.56 -8.20 -1.52
C LEU A 13 4.06 -8.93 -2.77
N TRP A 14 2.85 -8.61 -3.23
CA TRP A 14 2.29 -9.19 -4.46
C TRP A 14 1.40 -8.20 -5.19
N LYS A 15 1.31 -8.38 -6.50
CA LYS A 15 0.46 -7.58 -7.38
C LYS A 15 -1.01 -8.04 -7.26
N ASN A 16 -1.92 -7.07 -7.26
CA ASN A 16 -3.35 -7.27 -7.33
C ASN A 16 -3.99 -6.30 -8.33
N GLU A 17 -5.24 -6.57 -8.66
CA GLU A 17 -6.10 -5.68 -9.43
C GLU A 17 -7.24 -5.19 -8.53
N SER A 18 -7.50 -3.90 -8.56
CA SER A 18 -8.63 -3.29 -7.86
C SER A 18 -9.94 -3.52 -8.59
N VAL A 19 -11.06 -3.20 -7.94
CA VAL A 19 -12.40 -3.27 -8.57
C VAL A 19 -12.57 -2.34 -9.78
N ASP A 20 -11.72 -1.32 -9.93
CA ASP A 20 -11.69 -0.40 -11.08
C ASP A 20 -10.61 -0.76 -12.12
N GLY A 21 -10.03 -1.97 -12.03
CA GLY A 21 -9.08 -2.49 -13.02
C GLY A 21 -7.66 -1.94 -12.90
N LYS A 22 -7.33 -1.24 -11.81
CA LYS A 22 -6.00 -0.64 -11.59
C LYS A 22 -5.07 -1.63 -10.91
N THR A 23 -3.80 -1.56 -11.28
CA THR A 23 -2.74 -2.34 -10.62
C THR A 23 -2.48 -1.78 -9.21
N MET A 24 -2.44 -2.67 -8.22
CA MET A 24 -2.03 -2.35 -6.85
C MET A 24 -0.96 -3.33 -6.39
N LEU A 25 -0.04 -2.89 -5.53
CA LEU A 25 0.84 -3.79 -4.80
C LEU A 25 0.36 -3.88 -3.35
N ILE A 26 0.08 -5.08 -2.87
CA ILE A 26 -0.29 -5.32 -1.48
C ILE A 26 0.91 -5.95 -0.79
N GLY A 27 1.40 -5.28 0.24
CA GLY A 27 2.43 -5.74 1.14
C GLY A 27 1.88 -6.13 2.50
N ARG A 28 2.52 -7.08 3.18
CA ARG A 28 2.28 -7.37 4.60
C ARG A 28 3.45 -6.84 5.42
N ILE A 29 3.16 -6.15 6.51
CA ILE A 29 4.14 -5.58 7.42
C ILE A 29 3.94 -6.25 8.79
N GLY A 30 4.92 -7.05 9.21
CA GLY A 30 4.78 -7.86 10.42
C GLY A 30 3.63 -8.88 10.35
N SER A 31 2.94 -9.10 11.47
CA SER A 31 1.86 -10.09 11.56
C SER A 31 0.50 -9.55 11.14
N ASN A 32 0.18 -8.26 11.34
CA ASN A 32 -1.20 -7.78 11.27
C ASN A 32 -1.42 -6.53 10.41
N LEU A 33 -0.37 -5.89 9.90
CA LEU A 33 -0.51 -4.67 9.12
C LEU A 33 -0.43 -4.98 7.62
N ASN A 34 -1.37 -4.46 6.84
CA ASN A 34 -1.29 -4.49 5.39
C ASN A 34 -0.85 -3.11 4.90
N ALA A 35 0.08 -3.10 3.94
CA ALA A 35 0.49 -1.94 3.18
C ALA A 35 -0.04 -2.07 1.76
N VAL A 36 -0.47 -0.98 1.15
CA VAL A 36 -0.95 -0.98 -0.23
C VAL A 36 -0.30 0.18 -0.95
N VAL A 37 0.38 -0.13 -2.04
CA VAL A 37 0.96 0.86 -2.94
C VAL A 37 0.08 0.96 -4.16
N VAL A 38 -0.36 2.18 -4.47
CA VAL A 38 -1.17 2.52 -5.63
C VAL A 38 -0.55 3.69 -6.37
N GLU A 39 -0.83 3.80 -7.67
CA GLU A 39 -0.48 5.00 -8.43
C GLU A 39 -1.18 6.23 -7.85
N ASN A 40 -0.46 7.35 -7.74
CA ASN A 40 -1.05 8.60 -7.28
C ASN A 40 -1.92 9.21 -8.39
N PRO A 41 -3.25 9.33 -8.23
CA PRO A 41 -4.13 9.89 -9.26
C PRO A 41 -3.89 11.37 -9.56
N ASN A 42 -3.15 12.07 -8.69
CA ASN A 42 -2.81 13.48 -8.84
C ASN A 42 -1.39 13.71 -9.38
N PHE A 43 -0.62 12.65 -9.63
CA PHE A 43 0.75 12.79 -10.13
C PHE A 43 0.79 13.46 -11.51
N ILE A 44 1.63 14.49 -11.62
CA ILE A 44 1.97 15.18 -12.86
C ILE A 44 3.49 15.09 -13.02
N GLU A 45 3.96 14.71 -14.21
CA GLU A 45 5.38 14.61 -14.50
C GLU A 45 6.08 15.97 -14.28
N GLY A 46 7.20 15.96 -13.56
CA GLY A 46 7.90 17.19 -13.14
C GLY A 46 7.31 17.91 -11.92
N SER A 47 6.21 17.42 -11.34
CA SER A 47 5.68 17.94 -10.07
C SER A 47 6.47 17.41 -8.86
N THR A 48 6.31 18.06 -7.72
CA THR A 48 6.85 17.59 -6.43
C THR A 48 5.98 16.50 -5.79
N GLN A 49 4.87 16.12 -6.42
CA GLN A 49 4.00 15.08 -5.89
C GLN A 49 4.60 13.69 -6.13
N PRO A 50 4.43 12.74 -5.20
CA PRO A 50 4.92 11.39 -5.39
C PRO A 50 4.13 10.69 -6.52
N ASN A 51 4.79 9.80 -7.26
CA ASN A 51 4.16 9.00 -8.32
C ASN A 51 3.30 7.84 -7.76
N PHE A 52 3.52 7.43 -6.52
CA PHE A 52 2.73 6.43 -5.82
C PHE A 52 2.35 6.88 -4.41
N LEU A 53 1.27 6.31 -3.90
CA LEU A 53 0.80 6.51 -2.52
C LEU A 53 0.88 5.17 -1.77
N LEU A 54 1.40 5.23 -0.54
CA LEU A 54 1.46 4.08 0.38
C LEU A 54 0.39 4.26 1.46
N TYR A 55 -0.53 3.32 1.54
CA TYR A 55 -1.59 3.28 2.54
C TYR A 55 -1.38 2.11 3.50
N PHE A 56 -1.59 2.36 4.79
CA PHE A 56 -1.58 1.32 5.81
C PHE A 56 -3.01 0.97 6.21
N PHE A 57 -3.36 -0.31 6.12
CA PHE A 57 -4.67 -0.83 6.46
C PHE A 57 -4.57 -1.78 7.63
N ASN A 58 -5.33 -1.46 8.69
CA ASN A 58 -5.57 -2.35 9.80
C ASN A 58 -6.87 -3.13 9.53
N GLY A 59 -6.77 -4.30 8.90
CA GLY A 59 -7.95 -5.06 8.48
C GLY A 59 -7.64 -6.17 7.47
N LYS A 60 -8.69 -6.90 7.07
CA LYS A 60 -8.55 -8.01 6.10
C LYS A 60 -8.29 -7.49 4.69
N GLN A 61 -7.48 -8.23 3.93
CA GLN A 61 -7.03 -7.88 2.58
C GLN A 61 -8.18 -7.68 1.58
N GLU A 62 -9.30 -8.38 1.75
CA GLU A 62 -10.44 -8.28 0.81
C GLU A 62 -11.05 -6.88 0.80
N LYS A 63 -10.98 -6.15 1.93
CA LYS A 63 -11.47 -4.77 2.04
C LYS A 63 -10.61 -3.76 1.26
N ILE A 64 -9.34 -4.08 1.03
CA ILE A 64 -8.43 -3.22 0.24
C ILE A 64 -8.88 -3.20 -1.22
N LYS A 65 -9.26 -4.37 -1.76
CA LYS A 65 -9.58 -4.52 -3.19
C LYS A 65 -10.80 -3.71 -3.61
N SER A 66 -11.76 -3.54 -2.70
CA SER A 66 -12.99 -2.77 -2.93
C SER A 66 -12.83 -1.27 -2.68
N HIS A 67 -11.67 -0.82 -2.20
CA HIS A 67 -11.43 0.60 -1.94
C HIS A 67 -11.13 1.33 -3.25
N LYS A 68 -11.85 2.43 -3.50
CA LYS A 68 -11.58 3.30 -4.65
C LYS A 68 -10.64 4.42 -4.20
N PHE A 69 -9.43 4.41 -4.74
CA PHE A 69 -8.47 5.50 -4.57
C PHE A 69 -8.85 6.62 -5.56
N THR A 70 -9.76 7.49 -5.16
CA THR A 70 -10.27 8.58 -6.00
C THR A 70 -9.38 9.82 -5.91
N LYS A 71 -9.54 10.69 -6.91
CA LYS A 71 -9.02 12.06 -6.91
C LYS A 71 -9.65 12.88 -5.78
#